data_AF-A0A2E2WX00-F1
#
_entry.id   AF-A0A2E2WX00-F1
#
_cell.length_a   1.000
_cell.length_b   1.000
_cell.length_c   1.000
_cell.angle_alpha   90.00
_cell.angle_beta   90.00
_cell.angle_gamma   90.00
#
_symmetry.space_group_name_H-M   'P 1'
#
loop_
_entity.id
_entity.type
_entity.pdbx_description
1 polymer ?
#
loop_
_entity_poly.entity_id
_entity_poly.type
_entity_poly.pdbx_seq_one_letter_code
_entity_poly.pdbx_strand_id
1 'polypeptide(L)'
;MVLQEDGPVPCTPAGIQALFVHYDIDISGRHVVVIGRGPTLGRPLSLLLTTKAPGANAAVTVVHSAVPNLADLTREADIVVAALGVPSFVQPDMVRSGAVVVSGGISWEGRKLLADVDESVGEVASWITPRLGGVGPTTVAMLLRNTVEAAERSVS
;
A
#
# COMPACT_ATOMS: atom_id res chain seq x y z
N MET A 1 7.32 -14.42 6.52
CA MET A 1 7.94 -13.11 6.12
C MET A 1 8.74 -12.52 7.28
N VAL A 2 9.85 -11.83 6.99
CA VAL A 2 11.08 -11.64 7.82
C VAL A 2 11.99 -12.86 7.81
N LEU A 3 11.57 -13.98 8.40
CA LEU A 3 12.41 -15.20 8.50
C LEU A 3 12.33 -16.11 7.28
N GLN A 4 11.68 -15.67 6.20
CA GLN A 4 11.38 -16.48 5.01
C GLN A 4 10.64 -17.80 5.30
N GLU A 5 9.98 -17.89 6.45
CA GLU A 5 9.09 -19.01 6.77
C GLU A 5 7.75 -18.89 6.06
N ASP A 6 7.20 -20.06 5.74
CA ASP A 6 5.87 -20.22 5.15
C ASP A 6 4.77 -19.80 6.14
N GLY A 7 3.76 -19.14 5.62
CA GLY A 7 2.61 -18.70 6.38
C GLY A 7 1.69 -17.81 5.55
N PRO A 8 0.48 -17.50 6.06
CA PRO A 8 -0.44 -16.63 5.35
C PRO A 8 0.15 -15.24 5.16
N VAL A 9 0.05 -14.71 3.94
CA VAL A 9 0.52 -13.35 3.62
C VAL A 9 -0.51 -12.34 4.15
N PRO A 10 -0.10 -11.26 4.83
CA PRO A 10 -1.01 -10.24 5.34
C PRO A 10 -1.94 -9.67 4.25
N CYS A 11 -3.24 -9.66 4.53
CA CYS A 11 -4.27 -9.45 3.51
C CYS A 11 -4.19 -8.07 2.84
N THR A 12 -4.08 -6.99 3.60
CA THR A 12 -4.02 -5.64 3.00
C THR A 12 -2.74 -5.41 2.20
N PRO A 13 -1.54 -5.76 2.71
CA PRO A 13 -0.32 -5.74 1.90
C PRO A 13 -0.40 -6.55 0.61
N ALA A 14 -0.91 -7.79 0.69
CA ALA A 14 -1.09 -8.63 -0.49
C ALA A 14 -2.14 -8.06 -1.47
N GLY A 15 -3.15 -7.36 -0.95
CA GLY A 15 -4.15 -6.69 -1.77
C GLY A 15 -3.54 -5.55 -2.58
N ILE A 16 -2.68 -4.74 -1.96
CA ILE A 16 -1.92 -3.68 -2.63
C ILE A 16 -0.97 -4.26 -3.68
N GLN A 17 -0.24 -5.33 -3.34
CA GLN A 17 0.60 -6.05 -4.31
C GLN A 17 -0.21 -6.55 -5.51
N ALA A 18 -1.40 -7.11 -5.26
CA ALA A 18 -2.29 -7.59 -6.31
C ALA A 18 -2.82 -6.45 -7.20
N LEU A 19 -3.05 -5.25 -6.65
CA LEU A 19 -3.41 -4.08 -7.46
C LEU A 19 -2.28 -3.72 -8.44
N PHE A 20 -1.01 -3.74 -8.00
CA PHE A 20 0.11 -3.47 -8.89
C PHE A 20 0.18 -4.46 -10.05
N VAL A 21 -0.02 -5.76 -9.77
CA VAL A 21 -0.06 -6.79 -10.80
C VAL A 21 -1.27 -6.61 -11.73
N HIS A 22 -2.45 -6.34 -11.18
CA HIS A 22 -3.69 -6.26 -11.94
C HIS A 22 -3.73 -5.06 -12.91
N TYR A 23 -3.15 -3.93 -12.51
CA TYR A 23 -3.11 -2.71 -13.30
C TYR A 23 -1.81 -2.53 -14.09
N ASP A 24 -0.98 -3.57 -14.20
CA ASP A 24 0.32 -3.54 -14.90
C ASP A 24 1.23 -2.40 -14.42
N ILE A 25 1.20 -2.11 -13.12
CA ILE A 25 2.06 -1.12 -12.48
C ILE A 25 3.38 -1.81 -12.12
N ASP A 26 4.37 -1.63 -12.98
CA ASP A 26 5.74 -2.08 -12.71
C ASP A 26 6.35 -1.26 -11.55
N ILE A 27 6.70 -1.93 -10.46
CA ILE A 27 7.38 -1.33 -9.31
C ILE A 27 8.78 -1.91 -9.07
N SER A 28 9.22 -2.84 -9.93
CA SER A 28 10.51 -3.51 -9.75
C SER A 28 11.65 -2.51 -9.91
N GLY A 29 12.54 -2.44 -8.92
CA GLY A 29 13.65 -1.49 -8.86
C GLY A 29 13.24 -0.03 -8.61
N ARG A 30 11.94 0.28 -8.52
CA ARG A 30 11.43 1.64 -8.31
C ARG A 30 11.45 2.03 -6.83
N HIS A 31 11.47 3.34 -6.59
CA HIS A 31 11.45 3.89 -5.24
C HIS A 31 10.01 3.98 -4.73
N VAL A 32 9.70 3.17 -3.71
CA VAL A 32 8.42 3.16 -3.01
C VAL A 32 8.59 3.80 -1.64
N VAL A 33 7.80 4.82 -1.33
CA VAL A 33 7.69 5.39 0.01
C VAL A 33 6.41 4.90 0.68
N VAL A 34 6.55 4.19 1.79
CA VAL A 34 5.43 3.76 2.64
C VAL A 34 5.32 4.72 3.83
N ILE A 35 4.24 5.48 3.89
CA ILE A 35 3.94 6.40 4.98
C ILE A 35 3.11 5.67 6.03
N GLY A 36 3.72 5.39 7.17
CA GLY A 36 3.11 4.62 8.26
C GLY A 36 3.86 3.31 8.50
N ARG A 37 4.03 2.98 9.77
CA ARG A 37 4.78 1.78 10.23
C ARG A 37 3.95 0.89 11.15
N GLY A 38 2.63 0.88 10.95
CA GLY A 38 1.72 0.01 11.69
C GLY A 38 2.03 -1.48 11.45
N PRO A 39 1.77 -2.36 12.43
CA PRO A 39 2.04 -3.79 12.30
C PRO A 39 1.10 -4.51 11.32
N THR A 40 -0.05 -3.92 10.99
CA THR A 40 -1.08 -4.52 10.12
C THR A 40 -0.93 -4.18 8.64
N LEU A 41 -0.28 -3.06 8.32
CA LEU A 41 -0.14 -2.57 6.95
C LEU A 41 1.29 -2.11 6.64
N GLY A 42 1.73 -0.98 7.18
CA GLY A 42 2.99 -0.35 6.78
C GLY A 42 4.22 -1.26 6.85
N ARG A 43 4.48 -1.88 8.01
CA ARG A 43 5.62 -2.80 8.20
C ARG A 43 5.53 -4.08 7.34
N PRO A 44 4.43 -4.84 7.33
CA PRO A 44 4.36 -6.02 6.49
C PRO A 44 4.40 -5.69 5.00
N LEU A 45 3.81 -4.56 4.58
CA LEU A 45 3.89 -4.10 3.19
C LEU A 45 5.33 -3.77 2.80
N SER A 46 6.08 -3.04 3.63
CA SER A 46 7.46 -2.70 3.29
C SER A 46 8.34 -3.93 3.12
N LEU A 47 8.08 -4.99 3.90
CA LEU A 47 8.79 -6.26 3.77
C LEU A 47 8.33 -7.07 2.55
N LEU A 48 7.03 -7.05 2.24
CA LEU A 48 6.48 -7.76 1.09
C LEU A 48 7.02 -7.18 -0.23
N LEU A 49 7.03 -5.85 -0.34
CA LEU A 49 7.45 -5.15 -1.55
C LEU A 49 8.96 -5.26 -1.84
N THR A 50 9.79 -5.64 -0.87
CA THR A 50 11.23 -5.92 -1.08
C THR A 50 11.53 -7.36 -1.48
N THR A 51 10.52 -8.24 -1.51
CA THR A 51 10.70 -9.62 -1.99
C THR A 51 10.83 -9.69 -3.52
N LYS A 52 11.27 -10.83 -4.06
CA LYS A 52 11.36 -11.08 -5.51
C LYS A 52 10.04 -11.50 -6.17
N ALA A 53 8.91 -11.36 -5.47
CA ALA A 53 7.60 -11.76 -5.98
C ALA A 53 7.10 -10.80 -7.09
N PRO A 54 6.14 -11.22 -7.94
CA PRO A 54 5.44 -10.32 -8.84
C PRO A 54 4.75 -9.17 -8.09
N GLY A 55 4.76 -7.95 -8.64
CA GLY A 55 4.24 -6.76 -7.96
C GLY A 55 5.04 -6.36 -6.70
N ALA A 56 6.30 -6.79 -6.61
CA ALA A 56 7.26 -6.44 -5.56
C ALA A 56 8.62 -6.06 -6.19
N ASN A 57 9.73 -6.40 -5.53
CA ASN A 57 11.10 -6.12 -5.94
C ASN A 57 11.47 -4.63 -5.97
N ALA A 58 10.86 -3.82 -5.10
CA ALA A 58 11.06 -2.37 -5.02
C ALA A 58 12.15 -1.96 -4.02
N ALA A 59 12.70 -0.76 -4.20
CA ALA A 59 13.48 -0.06 -3.18
C ALA A 59 12.52 0.68 -2.25
N VAL A 60 12.39 0.24 -0.99
CA VAL A 60 11.35 0.73 -0.08
C VAL A 60 11.92 1.61 1.03
N THR A 61 11.38 2.82 1.16
CA THR A 61 11.61 3.73 2.30
C THR A 61 10.35 3.78 3.17
N VAL A 62 10.50 3.48 4.47
CA VAL A 62 9.38 3.60 5.43
C VAL A 62 9.52 4.90 6.20
N VAL A 63 8.50 5.76 6.13
CA VAL A 63 8.43 7.02 6.86
C VAL A 63 7.28 7.01 7.86
N HIS A 64 7.34 7.87 8.87
CA HIS A 64 6.37 7.90 9.97
C HIS A 64 6.41 9.25 10.71
N SER A 65 5.55 9.42 11.71
CA SER A 65 5.40 10.69 12.47
C SER A 65 6.69 11.29 13.04
N ALA A 66 7.68 10.47 13.41
CA ALA A 66 8.98 10.96 13.89
C ALA A 66 9.99 11.35 12.78
N VAL A 67 9.65 11.21 11.49
CA VAL A 67 10.51 11.66 10.37
C VAL A 67 10.20 13.13 10.07
N PRO A 68 11.16 14.04 10.25
CA PRO A 68 10.96 15.44 9.88
C PRO A 68 10.86 15.57 8.35
N ASN A 69 10.01 16.48 7.88
CA ASN A 69 9.86 16.81 6.45
C ASN A 69 9.72 15.59 5.53
N LEU A 70 8.91 14.60 5.91
CA LEU A 70 8.72 13.38 5.09
C LEU A 70 8.25 13.66 3.65
N ALA A 71 7.69 14.84 3.38
CA ALA A 71 7.29 15.29 2.05
C ALA A 71 8.48 15.34 1.07
N ASP A 72 9.69 15.58 1.56
CA ASP A 72 10.90 15.56 0.73
C ASP A 72 11.14 14.15 0.17
N LEU A 73 10.94 13.12 1.00
CA LEU A 73 11.08 11.72 0.58
C LEU A 73 9.95 11.29 -0.35
N THR A 74 8.72 11.72 -0.11
CA THR A 74 7.57 11.34 -0.97
C THR A 74 7.62 12.01 -2.34
N ARG A 75 8.23 13.20 -2.47
CA ARG A 75 8.46 13.88 -3.75
C ARG A 75 9.55 13.24 -4.61
N GLU A 76 10.41 12.42 -4.03
CA GLU A 76 11.41 11.64 -4.77
C GLU A 76 10.85 10.29 -5.24
N ALA A 77 9.76 9.82 -4.63
CA ALA A 77 9.20 8.50 -4.84
C ALA A 77 8.55 8.34 -6.23
N ASP A 78 8.74 7.17 -6.83
CA ASP A 78 7.95 6.73 -7.99
C ASP A 78 6.55 6.26 -7.56
N ILE A 79 6.45 5.68 -6.35
CA ILE A 79 5.21 5.20 -5.74
C ILE A 79 5.11 5.67 -4.28
N VAL A 80 3.96 6.24 -3.90
CA VAL A 80 3.64 6.59 -2.51
C VAL A 80 2.50 5.70 -2.01
N VAL A 81 2.69 5.04 -0.88
CA VAL A 81 1.64 4.27 -0.19
C VAL A 81 1.35 4.89 1.17
N ALA A 82 0.13 5.39 1.36
CA ALA A 82 -0.33 5.95 2.62
C ALA A 82 -1.03 4.88 3.48
N ALA A 83 -0.54 4.68 4.71
CA ALA A 83 -0.94 3.61 5.62
C ALA A 83 -0.99 4.11 7.08
N LEU A 84 -1.63 5.26 7.31
CA LEU A 84 -1.54 6.03 8.56
C LEU A 84 -2.90 6.33 9.22
N GLY A 85 -4.02 6.26 8.49
CA GLY A 85 -5.38 6.42 9.04
C GLY A 85 -5.71 7.86 9.44
N VAL A 86 -5.15 8.85 8.73
CA VAL A 86 -5.42 10.28 8.92
C VAL A 86 -5.96 10.84 7.61
N PRO A 87 -7.22 11.32 7.58
CA PRO A 87 -7.86 11.81 6.37
C PRO A 87 -7.05 12.89 5.64
N SER A 88 -6.96 12.78 4.31
CA SER A 88 -6.32 13.77 3.43
C SER A 88 -4.92 14.21 3.91
N PHE A 89 -4.14 13.28 4.48
CA PHE A 89 -2.77 13.57 4.91
C PHE A 89 -1.85 13.78 3.70
N VAL A 90 -1.94 12.92 2.69
CA VAL A 90 -1.14 13.07 1.46
C VAL A 90 -1.82 14.09 0.55
N GLN A 91 -1.11 15.18 0.30
CA GLN A 91 -1.54 16.32 -0.52
C GLN A 91 -0.77 16.36 -1.85
N PRO A 92 -1.26 17.10 -2.87
CA PRO A 92 -0.62 17.15 -4.19
C PRO A 92 0.84 17.60 -4.17
N ASP A 93 1.21 18.54 -3.29
CA ASP A 93 2.58 19.06 -3.16
C ASP A 93 3.56 18.06 -2.53
N MET A 94 3.06 16.95 -1.99
CA MET A 94 3.87 15.86 -1.45
C MET A 94 4.19 14.79 -2.50
N VAL A 95 3.60 14.87 -3.69
CA VAL A 95 3.64 13.80 -4.70
C VAL A 95 4.39 14.29 -5.93
N ARG A 96 5.33 13.47 -6.41
CA ARG A 96 6.01 13.71 -7.69
C ARG A 96 5.01 13.64 -8.84
N SER A 97 5.11 14.56 -9.81
CA SER A 97 4.31 14.48 -11.03
C SER A 97 4.54 13.14 -11.75
N GLY A 98 3.45 12.43 -12.06
CA GLY A 98 3.47 11.12 -12.69
C GLY A 98 3.77 9.95 -11.74
N ALA A 99 3.78 10.15 -10.42
CA ALA A 99 3.88 9.06 -9.46
C ALA A 99 2.59 8.26 -9.33
N VAL A 100 2.72 7.02 -8.84
CA VAL A 100 1.60 6.16 -8.45
C VAL A 100 1.29 6.39 -6.97
N VAL A 101 0.01 6.54 -6.62
CA VAL A 101 -0.41 6.77 -5.23
C VAL A 101 -1.44 5.75 -4.77
N VAL A 102 -1.18 5.10 -3.64
CA VAL A 102 -2.06 4.11 -3.02
C VAL A 102 -2.51 4.61 -1.64
N SER A 103 -3.81 4.71 -1.43
CA SER A 103 -4.41 4.94 -0.11
C SER A 103 -4.80 3.60 0.52
N GLY A 104 -4.02 3.15 1.49
CA GLY A 104 -4.27 1.93 2.26
C GLY A 104 -4.92 2.15 3.63
N GLY A 105 -4.76 3.34 4.22
CA GLY A 105 -5.48 3.71 5.45
C GLY A 105 -6.86 4.29 5.17
N ILE A 106 -7.77 4.03 6.11
CA ILE A 106 -9.14 4.52 6.11
C ILE A 106 -9.51 5.05 7.49
N SER A 107 -10.31 6.11 7.51
CA SER A 107 -10.93 6.66 8.72
C SER A 107 -12.43 6.85 8.47
N TRP A 108 -13.21 6.99 9.54
CA TRP A 108 -14.66 7.14 9.45
C TRP A 108 -15.14 8.42 10.12
N GLU A 109 -15.98 9.16 9.42
CA GLU A 109 -16.76 10.26 9.98
C GLU A 109 -18.25 9.89 9.86
N GLY A 110 -18.81 9.36 10.95
CA GLY A 110 -20.13 8.73 10.92
C GLY A 110 -20.16 7.54 9.95
N ARG A 111 -20.91 7.67 8.85
CA ARG A 111 -21.00 6.65 7.77
C ARG A 111 -20.12 6.97 6.55
N LYS A 112 -19.38 8.07 6.58
CA LYS A 112 -18.52 8.51 5.48
C LYS A 112 -17.13 7.91 5.67
N LEU A 113 -16.66 7.19 4.64
CA LEU A 113 -15.29 6.71 4.57
C LEU A 113 -14.37 7.84 4.08
N LEU A 114 -13.29 8.07 4.82
CA LEU A 114 -12.25 9.05 4.53
C LEU A 114 -10.95 8.31 4.23
N ALA A 115 -10.23 8.75 3.21
CA ALA A 115 -8.98 8.15 2.76
C ALA A 115 -7.78 8.96 3.25
N ASP A 116 -6.62 8.32 3.42
CA ASP A 116 -5.37 8.99 3.80
C ASP A 116 -4.87 9.97 2.74
N VAL A 117 -5.31 9.81 1.48
CA VAL A 117 -4.89 10.58 0.33
C VAL A 117 -6.01 11.50 -0.11
N ASP A 118 -5.69 12.77 -0.36
CA ASP A 118 -6.63 13.73 -0.92
C ASP A 118 -6.95 13.43 -2.39
N GLU A 119 -8.19 13.64 -2.83
CA GLU A 119 -8.60 13.34 -4.21
C GLU A 119 -7.88 14.22 -5.25
N SER A 120 -7.50 15.45 -4.87
CA SER A 120 -6.75 16.37 -5.75
C SER A 120 -5.36 15.82 -6.13
N VAL A 121 -4.84 14.83 -5.41
CA VAL A 121 -3.61 14.13 -5.81
C VAL A 121 -3.75 13.46 -7.19
N GLY A 122 -4.97 13.13 -7.62
CA GLY A 122 -5.25 12.64 -8.97
C GLY A 122 -4.92 13.64 -10.09
N GLU A 123 -4.75 14.93 -9.79
CA GLU A 123 -4.31 15.94 -10.78
C GLU A 123 -2.81 15.86 -11.08
N VAL A 124 -2.02 15.27 -10.18
CA VAL A 124 -0.55 15.17 -10.31
C VAL A 124 -0.06 13.73 -10.49
N ALA A 125 -0.76 12.76 -9.92
CA ALA A 125 -0.41 11.34 -9.99
C ALA A 125 -0.77 10.75 -11.36
N SER A 126 0.04 9.81 -11.86
CA SER A 126 -0.32 9.04 -13.07
C SER A 126 -1.39 8.00 -12.79
N TRP A 127 -1.49 7.56 -11.53
CA TRP A 127 -2.46 6.59 -11.06
C TRP A 127 -2.72 6.78 -9.57
N ILE A 128 -3.97 6.68 -9.15
CA ILE A 128 -4.37 6.77 -7.75
C ILE A 128 -5.45 5.72 -7.44
N THR A 129 -5.36 5.06 -6.29
CA THR A 129 -6.45 4.19 -5.83
C THR A 129 -7.74 5.00 -5.62
N PRO A 130 -8.91 4.53 -6.09
CA PRO A 130 -10.16 5.20 -5.79
C PRO A 130 -10.49 5.08 -4.30
N ARG A 131 -11.12 6.13 -3.75
CA ARG A 131 -11.56 6.19 -2.34
C ARG A 131 -12.42 4.98 -1.95
N LEU A 132 -13.34 4.59 -2.82
CA LEU A 132 -14.17 3.40 -2.70
C LEU A 132 -13.82 2.44 -3.83
N GLY A 133 -13.74 1.14 -3.55
CA GLY A 133 -13.40 0.13 -4.54
C GLY A 133 -11.91 -0.19 -4.70
N GLY A 134 -11.02 0.51 -3.99
CA GLY A 134 -9.56 0.29 -4.03
C GLY A 134 -9.07 -0.82 -3.11
N VAL A 135 -8.29 -0.46 -2.07
CA VAL A 135 -7.62 -1.43 -1.18
C VAL A 135 -8.60 -2.27 -0.33
N GLY A 136 -9.77 -1.72 0.01
CA GLY A 136 -10.76 -2.41 0.84
C GLY A 136 -11.23 -3.76 0.25
N PRO A 137 -11.82 -3.79 -0.96
CA PRO A 137 -12.26 -5.05 -1.60
C PRO A 137 -11.13 -6.05 -1.80
N THR A 138 -9.93 -5.61 -2.19
CA THR A 138 -8.78 -6.52 -2.36
C THR A 138 -8.36 -7.14 -1.04
N THR A 139 -8.44 -6.43 0.08
CA THR A 139 -8.16 -6.98 1.42
C THR A 139 -9.09 -8.16 1.74
N VAL A 140 -10.38 -8.03 1.46
CA VAL A 140 -11.36 -9.12 1.66
C VAL A 140 -11.05 -10.30 0.73
N ALA A 141 -10.72 -10.03 -0.54
CA ALA A 141 -10.34 -11.08 -1.48
C ALA A 141 -9.09 -11.86 -1.00
N MET A 142 -8.07 -11.16 -0.48
CA MET A 142 -6.87 -11.82 0.05
C MET A 142 -7.17 -12.65 1.31
N LEU A 143 -8.11 -12.21 2.16
CA LEU A 143 -8.56 -13.01 3.30
C LEU A 143 -9.17 -14.33 2.82
N LEU A 144 -10.10 -14.27 1.87
CA LEU A 144 -10.73 -15.47 1.31
C LEU A 144 -9.70 -16.40 0.67
N ARG A 145 -8.74 -15.85 -0.08
CA ARG A 145 -7.64 -16.65 -0.66
C ARG A 145 -6.84 -17.36 0.43
N ASN A 146 -6.39 -16.64 1.46
CA ASN A 146 -5.64 -17.25 2.57
C ASN A 146 -6.45 -18.34 3.28
N THR A 147 -7.76 -18.15 3.46
CA THR A 147 -8.64 -19.17 4.05
C THR A 147 -8.73 -20.42 3.20
N VAL A 148 -8.90 -20.27 1.89
CA VAL A 148 -8.95 -21.40 0.95
C VAL A 148 -7.61 -22.15 0.95
N GLU A 149 -6.49 -21.42 0.81
CA GLU A 149 -5.15 -22.02 0.83
C GLU A 149 -4.88 -22.78 2.14
N ALA A 150 -5.32 -22.25 3.28
CA ALA A 150 -5.17 -22.92 4.56
C ALA A 150 -6.03 -24.19 4.65
N ALA A 151 -7.24 -24.17 4.11
CA ALA A 151 -8.13 -25.34 4.06
C ALA A 151 -7.60 -26.42 3.11
N GLU A 152 -7.05 -26.04 1.95
CA GLU A 152 -6.42 -26.97 1.01
C GLU A 152 -5.19 -27.65 1.64
N ARG A 153 -4.36 -26.89 2.36
CA ARG A 153 -3.20 -27.44 3.08
C ARG A 153 -3.56 -28.35 4.25
N SER A 154 -4.76 -28.23 4.83
CA SER A 154 -5.15 -29.06 5.98
C SER A 154 -5.64 -30.45 5.59
N VAL A 155 -5.94 -30.66 4.29
CA VAL A 155 -6.42 -31.93 3.73
C VAL A 155 -5.42 -32.60 2.79
N SER A 156 -4.29 -31.93 2.49
CA SER A 156 -3.14 -32.47 1.76
C SER A 156 -2.13 -33.13 2.69
#